data_AF-A0A3B0S9P4-F1
#
_entry.id   AF-A0A3B0S9P4-F1
#
_cell.length_a   1.000
_cell.length_b   1.000
_cell.length_c   1.000
_cell.angle_alpha   90.00
_cell.angle_beta   90.00
_cell.angle_gamma   90.00
#
_symmetry.space_group_name_H-M   'P 1'
#
loop_
_entity.id
_entity.type
_entity.pdbx_description
1 polymer ?
#
loop_
_entity_poly.entity_id
_entity_poly.type
_entity_poly.pdbx_seq_one_letter_code
_entity_poly.pdbx_strand_id
1 'polypeptide(L)'
;MANVTVIGAQWGDEGKGKIVDWLSERADVVVRFQGGHNAGHTLVVDGEVYKLSLLPSGIVRGALSIIGNGVVLDPWHLRDEIAKLSKQGVKINADNFGIAENCPLILPIHRDLDALREDASGKGKIGTTRRGIGPAYEDKVGRRAIRVCDLAHLDDLGPQLDRLCAHHDALRAGFGEPPVDRERLLGDLREIADSVLQYSQPVWKRLNEARKRGDRILFEGAQGVLLDVDHGT
;
A
#
# COMPACT_ATOMS: atom_id res chain seq x y z
N MET A 1 8.30 -14.59 23.04
CA MET A 1 7.89 -13.53 22.10
C MET A 1 8.73 -13.66 20.85
N ALA A 2 8.13 -13.95 19.70
CA ALA A 2 8.84 -14.01 18.42
C ALA A 2 8.20 -13.00 17.47
N ASN A 3 8.77 -11.80 17.43
CA ASN A 3 8.52 -10.85 16.36
C ASN A 3 9.59 -11.10 15.32
N VAL A 4 9.20 -11.49 14.11
CA VAL A 4 10.12 -11.84 13.03
C VAL A 4 9.88 -10.90 11.86
N THR A 5 10.96 -10.39 11.28
CA THR A 5 10.89 -9.55 10.08
C THR A 5 11.59 -10.25 8.94
N VAL A 6 10.92 -10.32 7.78
CA VAL A 6 11.52 -10.84 6.54
C VAL A 6 11.83 -9.66 5.63
N ILE A 7 13.11 -9.44 5.34
CA ILE A 7 13.62 -8.35 4.49
C ILE A 7 14.47 -8.96 3.38
N GLY A 8 14.40 -8.38 2.19
CA GLY A 8 15.22 -8.80 1.04
C GLY A 8 16.60 -8.19 1.17
N ALA A 9 17.66 -8.97 1.01
CA ALA A 9 19.03 -8.48 1.19
C ALA A 9 19.62 -7.78 -0.05
N GLN A 10 18.91 -7.78 -1.18
CA GLN A 10 19.39 -7.34 -2.49
C GLN A 10 18.40 -6.31 -3.10
N TRP A 11 18.05 -6.44 -4.38
CA TRP A 11 17.15 -5.54 -5.13
C TRP A 11 15.71 -6.07 -5.27
N GLY A 12 15.23 -6.91 -4.35
CA GLY A 12 13.78 -7.16 -4.21
C GLY A 12 13.21 -8.47 -4.76
N ASP A 13 13.99 -9.27 -5.49
CA ASP A 13 13.56 -10.56 -6.08
C ASP A 13 14.26 -11.79 -5.46
N GLU A 14 14.57 -11.73 -4.16
CA GLU A 14 15.31 -12.78 -3.44
C GLU A 14 14.44 -13.99 -3.06
N GLY A 15 13.20 -14.06 -3.55
CA GLY A 15 12.26 -15.13 -3.19
C GLY A 15 11.66 -15.00 -1.79
N LYS A 16 11.63 -13.79 -1.21
CA LYS A 16 10.99 -13.49 0.10
C LYS A 16 9.61 -14.12 0.24
N GLY A 17 8.82 -14.10 -0.82
CA GLY A 17 7.47 -14.66 -0.85
C GLY A 17 7.41 -16.11 -0.34
N LYS A 18 8.39 -16.96 -0.67
CA LYS A 18 8.43 -18.36 -0.20
C LYS A 18 8.73 -18.46 1.30
N ILE A 19 9.62 -17.62 1.81
CA ILE A 19 9.97 -17.57 3.24
C ILE A 19 8.79 -16.99 4.04
N VAL A 20 8.19 -15.93 3.53
CA VAL A 20 6.98 -15.31 4.10
C VAL A 20 5.84 -16.32 4.12
N ASP A 21 5.59 -17.05 3.04
CA ASP A 21 4.57 -18.10 2.97
C ASP A 21 4.78 -19.15 4.07
N TRP A 22 6.00 -19.71 4.13
CA TRP A 22 6.36 -20.72 5.13
C TRP A 22 6.26 -20.21 6.58
N LEU A 23 6.69 -18.97 6.85
CA LEU A 23 6.58 -18.38 8.19
C LEU A 23 5.14 -17.98 8.53
N SER A 24 4.33 -17.60 7.54
CA SER A 24 2.94 -17.15 7.73
C SER A 24 2.04 -18.28 8.23
N GLU A 25 2.35 -19.55 7.92
CA GLU A 25 1.66 -20.72 8.48
C GLU A 25 1.70 -20.75 10.03
N ARG A 26 2.73 -20.14 10.61
CA ARG A 26 2.93 -20.08 12.07
C ARG A 26 2.70 -18.69 12.63
N ALA A 27 2.27 -17.73 11.82
CA ALA A 27 2.05 -16.37 12.28
C ALA A 27 0.59 -16.21 12.73
N ASP A 28 0.39 -15.60 13.88
CA ASP A 28 -0.95 -15.22 14.34
C ASP A 28 -1.34 -13.84 13.76
N VAL A 29 -0.32 -13.00 13.46
CA VAL A 29 -0.45 -11.70 12.82
C VAL A 29 0.60 -11.52 11.72
N VAL A 30 0.20 -11.04 10.54
CA VAL A 30 1.11 -10.68 9.43
C VAL A 30 0.95 -9.20 9.08
N VAL A 31 2.06 -8.47 9.01
CA VAL A 31 2.09 -7.01 8.91
C VAL A 31 2.92 -6.58 7.71
N ARG A 32 2.32 -5.88 6.76
CA ARG A 32 3.07 -5.10 5.77
C ARG A 32 3.35 -3.72 6.34
N PHE A 33 4.60 -3.28 6.34
CA PHE A 33 4.99 -2.02 6.98
C PHE A 33 5.51 -0.94 6.04
N GLN A 34 5.79 -1.23 4.78
CA GLN A 34 6.26 -0.26 3.78
C GLN A 34 5.89 -0.66 2.35
N GLY A 35 6.24 0.19 1.39
CA GLY A 35 6.01 -0.03 -0.03
C GLY A 35 4.56 0.24 -0.39
N GLY A 36 4.05 -0.42 -1.42
CA GLY A 36 2.66 -0.39 -1.83
C GLY A 36 2.33 -1.61 -2.67
N HIS A 37 1.47 -1.45 -3.67
CA HIS A 37 1.20 -2.51 -4.63
C HIS A 37 2.38 -2.76 -5.58
N ASN A 38 3.51 -2.08 -5.50
CA ASN A 38 4.71 -2.35 -6.31
C ASN A 38 5.47 -3.62 -5.91
N ALA A 39 5.11 -4.22 -4.78
CA ALA A 39 5.52 -5.58 -4.46
C ALA A 39 4.50 -6.58 -4.98
N GLY A 40 4.97 -7.79 -5.25
CA GLY A 40 4.09 -8.92 -5.49
C GLY A 40 4.75 -10.20 -5.01
N HIS A 41 3.97 -11.10 -4.43
CA HIS A 41 4.41 -12.45 -4.17
C HIS A 41 3.29 -13.43 -4.50
N THR A 42 3.69 -14.64 -4.91
CA THR A 42 2.77 -15.73 -5.23
C THR A 42 2.84 -16.76 -4.13
N LEU A 43 1.70 -17.09 -3.53
CA LEU A 43 1.53 -18.15 -2.55
C LEU A 43 0.91 -19.37 -3.23
N VAL A 44 1.27 -20.56 -2.75
CA VAL A 44 0.60 -21.81 -3.13
C VAL A 44 0.09 -22.46 -1.84
N VAL A 45 -1.23 -22.42 -1.64
CA VAL A 45 -1.89 -22.97 -0.45
C VAL A 45 -2.83 -24.06 -0.90
N ASP A 46 -2.63 -25.28 -0.40
CA ASP A 46 -3.42 -26.47 -0.75
C ASP A 46 -3.57 -26.72 -2.27
N GLY A 47 -2.51 -26.39 -3.03
CA GLY A 47 -2.48 -26.53 -4.50
C GLY A 47 -3.05 -25.35 -5.27
N GLU A 48 -3.67 -24.38 -4.61
CA GLU A 48 -4.23 -23.17 -5.22
C GLU A 48 -3.23 -22.00 -5.22
N VAL A 49 -3.20 -21.26 -6.32
CA VAL A 49 -2.26 -20.16 -6.53
C VAL A 49 -2.91 -18.82 -6.21
N TYR A 50 -2.34 -18.10 -5.23
CA TYR A 50 -2.78 -16.77 -4.84
C TYR A 50 -1.70 -15.75 -5.18
N LYS A 51 -2.06 -14.70 -5.94
CA LYS A 51 -1.14 -13.61 -6.28
C LYS A 51 -1.52 -12.38 -5.49
N LEU A 52 -0.64 -11.97 -4.59
CA LEU A 52 -0.84 -10.84 -3.69
C LEU A 52 0.11 -9.70 -4.05
N SER A 53 -0.35 -8.47 -3.85
CA SER A 53 0.36 -7.23 -4.08
C SER A 53 0.24 -6.24 -2.93
N LEU A 54 -0.95 -5.89 -2.40
CA LEU A 54 -1.13 -5.02 -1.21
C LEU A 54 -1.53 -5.79 0.04
N LEU A 55 -2.29 -6.86 -0.10
CA LEU A 55 -2.68 -7.67 1.06
C LEU A 55 -1.46 -8.42 1.63
N PRO A 56 -1.28 -8.46 2.96
CA PRO A 56 -0.28 -9.33 3.58
C PRO A 56 -0.57 -10.81 3.30
N SER A 57 0.47 -11.62 3.21
CA SER A 57 0.36 -13.06 2.89
C SER A 57 -0.55 -13.87 3.83
N GLY A 58 -0.61 -13.47 5.09
CA GLY A 58 -1.40 -14.15 6.13
C GLY A 58 -2.90 -14.22 5.85
N ILE A 59 -3.43 -13.34 5.00
CA ILE A 59 -4.88 -13.25 4.75
C ILE A 59 -5.45 -14.54 4.15
N VAL A 60 -4.66 -15.20 3.29
CA VAL A 60 -5.05 -16.45 2.62
C VAL A 60 -5.19 -17.59 3.62
N ARG A 61 -4.41 -17.55 4.71
CA ARG A 61 -4.39 -18.57 5.77
C ARG A 61 -5.28 -18.21 6.97
N GLY A 62 -5.98 -17.07 6.91
CA GLY A 62 -6.87 -16.60 7.98
C GLY A 62 -6.18 -15.92 9.16
N ALA A 63 -4.87 -15.67 9.08
CA ALA A 63 -4.15 -14.89 10.09
C ALA A 63 -4.57 -13.41 10.04
N LEU A 64 -4.51 -12.72 11.19
CA LEU A 64 -4.79 -11.28 11.22
C LEU A 64 -3.78 -10.54 10.34
N SER A 65 -4.26 -9.90 9.29
CA SER A 65 -3.44 -9.20 8.31
C SER A 65 -3.56 -7.69 8.47
N ILE A 66 -2.42 -7.01 8.56
CA ILE A 66 -2.36 -5.57 8.83
C ILE A 66 -1.55 -4.85 7.75
N ILE A 67 -2.14 -3.80 7.17
CA ILE A 67 -1.42 -2.77 6.42
C ILE A 67 -1.06 -1.65 7.39
N GLY A 68 0.23 -1.52 7.68
CA GLY A 68 0.78 -0.48 8.55
C GLY A 68 0.85 0.89 7.89
N ASN A 69 1.04 1.93 8.70
CA ASN A 69 1.06 3.34 8.27
C ASN A 69 2.27 3.75 7.42
N GLY A 70 3.26 2.86 7.29
CA GLY A 70 4.41 3.09 6.43
C GLY A 70 4.08 2.88 4.95
N VAL A 71 3.07 2.08 4.63
CA VAL A 71 2.62 1.74 3.26
C VAL A 71 2.02 2.96 2.55
N VAL A 72 2.11 3.00 1.21
CA VAL A 72 1.29 3.85 0.34
C VAL A 72 0.23 2.97 -0.33
N LEU A 73 -1.05 3.28 -0.06
CA LEU A 73 -2.17 2.41 -0.37
C LEU A 73 -2.92 2.89 -1.61
N ASP A 74 -3.04 2.03 -2.60
CA ASP A 74 -3.89 2.29 -3.75
C ASP A 74 -5.28 1.69 -3.51
N PRO A 75 -6.32 2.52 -3.33
CA PRO A 75 -7.61 2.04 -2.85
C PRO A 75 -8.36 1.23 -3.92
N TRP A 76 -8.20 1.58 -5.21
CA TRP A 76 -8.78 0.82 -6.31
C TRP A 76 -8.09 -0.53 -6.48
N HIS A 77 -6.75 -0.57 -6.42
CA HIS A 77 -6.02 -1.84 -6.46
C HIS A 77 -6.42 -2.76 -5.30
N LEU A 78 -6.53 -2.22 -4.09
CA LEU A 78 -6.94 -2.99 -2.92
C LEU A 78 -8.34 -3.60 -3.11
N ARG A 79 -9.32 -2.81 -3.56
CA ARG A 79 -10.69 -3.30 -3.84
C ARG A 79 -10.65 -4.46 -4.83
N ASP A 80 -9.92 -4.31 -5.93
CA ASP A 80 -9.85 -5.31 -6.99
C ASP A 80 -9.12 -6.58 -6.51
N GLU A 81 -8.07 -6.42 -5.71
CA GLU A 81 -7.33 -7.53 -5.09
C GLU A 81 -8.21 -8.31 -4.10
N ILE A 82 -8.93 -7.63 -3.20
CA ILE A 82 -9.89 -8.24 -2.28
C ILE A 82 -10.98 -9.01 -3.06
N ALA A 83 -11.55 -8.39 -4.10
CA ALA A 83 -12.58 -9.01 -4.92
C ALA A 83 -12.07 -10.28 -5.61
N LYS A 84 -10.83 -10.26 -6.11
CA LYS A 84 -10.20 -11.43 -6.72
C LYS A 84 -10.01 -12.57 -5.72
N LEU A 85 -9.45 -12.30 -4.55
CA LEU A 85 -9.24 -13.34 -3.53
C LEU A 85 -10.57 -13.88 -2.98
N SER A 86 -11.58 -13.03 -2.84
CA SER A 86 -12.92 -13.44 -2.42
C SER A 86 -13.55 -14.43 -3.41
N LYS A 87 -13.34 -14.23 -4.73
CA LYS A 87 -13.76 -15.20 -5.76
C LYS A 87 -13.01 -16.54 -5.66
N GLN A 88 -11.82 -16.55 -5.07
CA GLN A 88 -11.04 -17.76 -4.77
C GLN A 88 -11.36 -18.35 -3.38
N GLY A 89 -12.40 -17.86 -2.70
CA GLY A 89 -12.88 -18.40 -1.43
C GLY A 89 -12.23 -17.81 -0.17
N VAL A 90 -11.32 -16.84 -0.30
CA VAL A 90 -10.69 -16.19 0.85
C VAL A 90 -11.70 -15.25 1.51
N LYS A 91 -11.93 -15.42 2.82
CA LYS A 91 -12.80 -14.53 3.60
C LYS A 91 -11.99 -13.34 4.10
N ILE A 92 -12.39 -12.12 3.74
CA ILE A 92 -11.72 -10.88 4.16
C ILE A 92 -12.78 -9.99 4.81
N ASN A 93 -12.55 -9.58 6.07
CA ASN A 93 -13.45 -8.74 6.85
C ASN A 93 -12.66 -7.93 7.89
N ALA A 94 -13.32 -7.04 8.63
CA ALA A 94 -12.67 -6.19 9.63
C ALA A 94 -12.03 -6.96 10.80
N ASP A 95 -12.46 -8.20 11.06
CA ASP A 95 -11.92 -9.03 12.14
C ASP A 95 -10.54 -9.58 11.78
N ASN A 96 -10.33 -9.98 10.52
CA ASN A 96 -9.06 -10.57 10.06
C ASN A 96 -8.20 -9.65 9.20
N PHE A 97 -8.69 -8.47 8.82
CA PHE A 97 -7.94 -7.50 8.03
C PHE A 97 -8.07 -6.07 8.59
N GLY A 98 -6.96 -5.34 8.61
CA GLY A 98 -6.94 -3.95 9.05
C GLY A 98 -5.95 -3.05 8.34
N ILE A 99 -6.35 -1.80 8.16
CA ILE A 99 -5.58 -0.76 7.50
C ILE A 99 -5.35 0.37 8.50
N ALA A 100 -4.10 0.85 8.59
CA ALA A 100 -3.80 2.02 9.37
C ALA A 100 -4.56 3.25 8.83
N GLU A 101 -5.34 3.90 9.69
CA GLU A 101 -6.11 5.11 9.35
C GLU A 101 -5.25 6.25 8.76
N ASN A 102 -3.98 6.32 9.13
CA ASN A 102 -3.03 7.33 8.65
C ASN A 102 -2.16 6.86 7.46
N CYS A 103 -2.54 5.76 6.80
CA CYS A 103 -1.88 5.30 5.59
C CYS A 103 -2.14 6.30 4.44
N PRO A 104 -1.10 6.86 3.78
CA PRO A 104 -1.26 7.72 2.62
C PRO A 104 -1.85 6.96 1.42
N LEU A 105 -2.67 7.64 0.63
CA LEU A 105 -3.28 7.09 -0.58
C LEU A 105 -2.42 7.33 -1.83
N ILE A 106 -2.41 6.34 -2.71
CA ILE A 106 -1.99 6.50 -4.10
C ILE A 106 -3.23 6.94 -4.89
N LEU A 107 -3.13 8.10 -5.53
CA LEU A 107 -4.18 8.70 -6.34
C LEU A 107 -3.84 8.56 -7.83
N PRO A 108 -4.81 8.70 -8.76
CA PRO A 108 -4.53 8.65 -10.20
C PRO A 108 -3.41 9.61 -10.62
N ILE A 109 -3.39 10.82 -10.05
CA ILE A 109 -2.36 11.84 -10.30
C ILE A 109 -0.93 11.37 -9.96
N HIS A 110 -0.78 10.47 -8.98
CA HIS A 110 0.52 9.90 -8.62
C HIS A 110 1.01 8.92 -9.68
N ARG A 111 0.11 8.09 -10.23
CA ARG A 111 0.44 7.14 -11.30
C ARG A 111 0.83 7.89 -12.58
N ASP A 112 0.06 8.92 -12.93
CA ASP A 112 0.35 9.80 -14.06
C ASP A 112 1.74 10.45 -13.91
N LEU A 113 2.01 11.07 -12.76
CA LEU A 113 3.28 11.76 -12.52
C LEU A 113 4.49 10.82 -12.54
N ASP A 114 4.34 9.60 -12.01
CA ASP A 114 5.36 8.55 -12.06
C ASP A 114 5.70 8.18 -13.52
N ALA A 115 4.67 7.96 -14.35
CA ALA A 115 4.85 7.67 -15.77
C ALA A 115 5.48 8.86 -16.54
N LEU A 116 4.99 10.09 -16.32
CA LEU A 116 5.50 11.29 -16.97
C LEU A 116 6.99 11.52 -16.67
N ARG A 117 7.40 11.38 -15.41
CA ARG A 117 8.81 11.50 -14.99
C ARG A 117 9.67 10.43 -15.64
N GLU A 118 9.21 9.17 -15.67
CA GLU A 118 9.94 8.08 -16.33
C GLU A 118 10.07 8.30 -17.84
N ASP A 119 9.03 8.81 -18.51
CA ASP A 119 9.09 9.04 -19.95
C ASP A 119 9.98 10.22 -20.32
N ALA A 120 9.99 11.28 -19.50
CA ALA A 120 10.87 12.43 -19.69
C ALA A 120 12.36 12.15 -19.36
N SER A 121 12.65 11.15 -18.53
CA SER A 121 14.01 10.90 -18.03
C SER A 121 14.98 10.29 -19.06
N GLY A 122 14.52 9.94 -20.27
CA GLY A 122 15.38 9.50 -21.37
C GLY A 122 16.28 8.32 -21.02
N LYS A 123 17.59 8.54 -20.89
CA LYS A 123 18.59 7.53 -20.47
C LYS A 123 18.74 7.39 -18.95
N GLY A 124 18.24 8.36 -18.17
CA GLY A 124 18.29 8.37 -16.71
C GLY A 124 17.03 7.77 -16.05
N LYS A 125 16.32 6.88 -16.75
CA LYS A 125 15.14 6.20 -16.19
C LYS A 125 15.55 5.35 -15.00
N ILE A 126 14.71 5.36 -13.98
CA ILE A 126 14.90 4.50 -12.80
C ILE A 126 14.38 3.10 -13.10
N GLY A 127 13.35 2.98 -13.96
CA GLY A 127 12.64 1.73 -14.19
C GLY A 127 11.57 1.51 -13.12
N THR A 128 10.80 2.56 -12.80
CA THR A 128 9.77 2.46 -11.76
C THR A 128 8.66 1.50 -12.19
N THR A 129 7.88 1.01 -11.22
CA THR A 129 6.71 0.19 -11.52
C THR A 129 5.57 0.98 -12.16
N ARG A 130 5.70 2.31 -12.33
CA ARG A 130 4.66 3.24 -12.82
C ARG A 130 3.34 3.13 -12.05
N ARG A 131 3.46 2.91 -10.75
CA ARG A 131 2.34 2.67 -9.82
C ARG A 131 2.09 3.86 -8.90
N GLY A 132 2.82 4.95 -9.06
CA GLY A 132 2.66 6.15 -8.24
C GLY A 132 3.25 6.03 -6.83
N ILE A 133 4.15 5.07 -6.60
CA ILE A 133 4.75 4.82 -5.27
C ILE A 133 5.58 6.03 -4.83
N GLY A 134 6.51 6.47 -5.68
CA GLY A 134 7.39 7.60 -5.41
C GLY A 134 6.61 8.88 -5.15
N PRO A 135 5.75 9.34 -6.08
CA PRO A 135 4.92 10.52 -5.86
C PRO A 135 4.03 10.46 -4.61
N ALA A 136 3.46 9.31 -4.27
CA ALA A 136 2.67 9.17 -3.04
C ALA A 136 3.54 9.34 -1.77
N TYR A 137 4.77 8.81 -1.75
CA TYR A 137 5.72 9.07 -0.68
C TYR A 137 6.18 10.52 -0.64
N GLU A 138 6.38 11.15 -1.80
CA GLU A 138 6.73 12.58 -1.92
C GLU A 138 5.66 13.45 -1.25
N ASP A 139 4.39 13.13 -1.48
CA ASP A 139 3.26 13.84 -0.87
C ASP A 139 3.14 13.57 0.64
N LYS A 140 3.50 12.35 1.08
CA LYS A 140 3.55 11.98 2.49
C LYS A 140 4.57 12.86 3.23
N VAL A 141 5.81 12.94 2.74
CA VAL A 141 6.87 13.76 3.36
C VAL A 141 6.62 15.26 3.13
N GLY A 142 6.00 15.62 2.01
CA GLY A 142 5.52 16.96 1.69
C GLY A 142 4.33 17.42 2.53
N ARG A 143 3.79 16.56 3.41
CA ARG A 143 2.64 16.86 4.31
C ARG A 143 1.38 17.29 3.55
N ARG A 144 1.18 16.75 2.35
CA ARG A 144 0.03 17.03 1.46
C ARG A 144 -0.71 15.78 0.99
N ALA A 145 -0.23 14.59 1.36
CA ALA A 145 -0.91 13.33 1.04
C ALA A 145 -2.30 13.27 1.69
N ILE A 146 -3.29 12.92 0.88
CA ILE A 146 -4.58 12.41 1.33
C ILE A 146 -4.35 11.01 1.92
N ARG A 147 -4.95 10.72 3.07
CA ARG A 147 -4.81 9.47 3.82
C ARG A 147 -6.15 8.74 3.92
N VAL A 148 -6.10 7.50 4.38
CA VAL A 148 -7.32 6.67 4.56
C VAL A 148 -8.36 7.36 5.46
N CYS A 149 -7.95 8.01 6.55
CA CYS A 149 -8.86 8.73 7.44
C CYS A 149 -9.59 9.90 6.76
N ASP A 150 -8.98 10.54 5.76
CA ASP A 150 -9.58 11.67 5.04
C ASP A 150 -10.76 11.21 4.15
N LEU A 151 -10.84 9.92 3.79
CA LEU A 151 -11.97 9.35 3.07
C LEU A 151 -13.30 9.44 3.85
N ALA A 152 -13.24 9.53 5.18
CA ALA A 152 -14.43 9.72 6.02
C ALA A 152 -14.90 11.19 6.07
N HIS A 153 -14.10 12.12 5.55
CA HIS A 153 -14.30 13.57 5.66
C HIS A 153 -14.09 14.27 4.31
N LEU A 154 -14.56 13.65 3.23
CA LEU A 154 -14.34 14.14 1.86
C LEU A 154 -14.92 15.54 1.61
N ASP A 155 -15.98 15.92 2.32
CA ASP A 155 -16.59 17.25 2.20
C ASP A 155 -15.69 18.36 2.81
N ASP A 156 -14.78 17.99 3.73
CA ASP A 156 -13.80 18.90 4.34
C ASP A 156 -12.42 18.85 3.65
N LEU A 157 -12.30 18.11 2.54
CA LEU A 157 -11.01 17.85 1.88
C LEU A 157 -10.43 19.08 1.15
N GLY A 158 -11.24 20.12 0.93
CA GLY A 158 -10.89 21.30 0.12
C GLY A 158 -9.48 21.86 0.37
N PRO A 159 -9.11 22.24 1.61
CA PRO A 159 -7.78 22.79 1.90
C PRO A 159 -6.63 21.81 1.66
N GLN A 160 -6.86 20.49 1.82
CA GLN A 160 -5.84 19.48 1.50
C GLN A 160 -5.69 19.34 -0.01
N LEU A 161 -6.82 19.28 -0.73
CA LEU A 161 -6.86 19.21 -2.19
C LEU A 161 -6.24 20.44 -2.84
N ASP A 162 -6.43 21.64 -2.27
CA ASP A 162 -5.77 22.86 -2.73
C ASP A 162 -4.25 22.76 -2.66
N ARG A 163 -3.70 22.26 -1.55
CA ARG A 163 -2.25 22.06 -1.39
C ARG A 163 -1.72 20.99 -2.34
N LEU A 164 -2.49 19.92 -2.53
CA LEU A 164 -2.18 18.83 -3.45
C LEU A 164 -2.12 19.35 -4.89
N CYS A 165 -3.19 19.97 -5.36
CA CYS A 165 -3.30 20.54 -6.71
C CYS A 165 -2.26 21.62 -6.96
N ALA A 166 -2.01 22.54 -6.02
CA ALA A 166 -1.00 23.59 -6.20
C ALA A 166 0.40 23.01 -6.52
N HIS A 167 0.75 21.87 -5.93
CA HIS A 167 1.99 21.17 -6.24
C HIS A 167 1.92 20.41 -7.57
N HIS A 168 0.89 19.58 -7.75
CA HIS A 168 0.79 18.70 -8.92
C HIS A 168 0.48 19.45 -10.21
N ASP A 169 -0.32 20.51 -10.19
CA ASP A 169 -0.65 21.32 -11.36
C ASP A 169 0.60 22.02 -11.93
N ALA A 170 1.49 22.50 -11.04
CA ALA A 170 2.76 23.09 -11.46
C ALA A 170 3.67 22.06 -12.16
N LEU A 171 3.73 20.83 -11.64
CA LEU A 171 4.47 19.74 -12.26
C LEU A 171 3.85 19.32 -13.60
N ARG A 172 2.53 19.13 -13.64
CA ARG A 172 1.79 18.76 -14.85
C ARG A 172 1.96 19.80 -15.96
N ALA A 173 1.90 21.09 -15.63
CA ALA A 173 2.20 22.16 -16.58
C ALA A 173 3.61 22.04 -17.18
N GLY A 174 4.61 21.66 -16.38
CA GLY A 174 5.97 21.40 -16.84
C GLY A 174 6.09 20.23 -17.82
N PHE A 175 5.14 19.30 -17.82
CA PHE A 175 5.02 18.19 -18.76
C PHE A 175 4.03 18.46 -19.91
N GLY A 176 3.41 19.63 -19.98
CA GLY A 176 2.39 19.94 -20.99
C GLY A 176 1.04 19.25 -20.75
N GLU A 177 0.78 18.80 -19.52
CA GLU A 177 -0.45 18.13 -19.12
C GLU A 177 -1.47 19.12 -18.53
N PRO A 178 -2.79 18.87 -18.68
CA PRO A 178 -3.81 19.68 -18.06
C PRO A 178 -3.73 19.61 -16.53
N PRO A 179 -4.26 20.62 -15.81
CA PRO A 179 -4.37 20.58 -14.35
C PRO A 179 -5.23 19.41 -13.88
N VAL A 180 -5.09 19.06 -12.61
CA VAL A 180 -5.85 18.01 -11.95
C VAL A 180 -7.34 18.35 -11.98
N ASP A 181 -8.14 17.43 -12.50
CA ASP A 181 -9.61 17.50 -12.41
C ASP A 181 -10.06 17.16 -10.99
N ARG A 182 -10.36 18.20 -10.22
CA ARG A 182 -10.74 18.11 -8.81
C ARG A 182 -12.09 17.41 -8.61
N GLU A 183 -13.06 17.72 -9.47
CA GLU A 183 -14.41 17.18 -9.34
C GLU A 183 -14.39 15.68 -9.61
N ARG A 184 -13.67 15.27 -10.67
CA ARG A 184 -13.46 13.86 -10.97
C ARG A 184 -12.73 13.15 -9.84
N LEU A 185 -11.62 13.69 -9.33
CA LEU A 185 -10.87 13.06 -8.24
C LEU A 185 -11.73 12.88 -6.99
N LEU A 186 -12.52 13.89 -6.61
CA LEU A 186 -13.46 13.77 -5.49
C LEU A 186 -14.56 12.73 -5.76
N GLY A 187 -15.07 12.66 -6.99
CA GLY A 187 -16.03 11.63 -7.41
C GLY A 187 -15.45 10.22 -7.25
N ASP A 188 -14.24 10.00 -7.77
CA ASP A 188 -13.54 8.71 -7.70
C ASP A 188 -13.26 8.31 -6.22
N LEU A 189 -12.89 9.29 -5.37
CA LEU A 189 -12.68 9.06 -3.94
C LEU A 189 -13.98 8.71 -3.20
N ARG A 190 -15.09 9.38 -3.53
CA ARG A 190 -16.41 9.06 -2.95
C ARG A 190 -16.84 7.64 -3.31
N GLU A 191 -16.63 7.21 -4.55
CA GLU A 191 -16.96 5.84 -4.98
C GLU A 191 -16.17 4.78 -4.19
N ILE A 192 -14.89 5.03 -3.92
CA ILE A 192 -14.00 4.03 -3.32
C ILE A 192 -14.02 4.04 -1.79
N ALA A 193 -14.48 5.12 -1.15
CA ALA A 193 -14.36 5.37 0.29
C ALA A 193 -14.84 4.20 1.16
N ASP A 194 -16.09 3.76 1.00
CA ASP A 194 -16.70 2.71 1.83
C ASP A 194 -15.98 1.35 1.70
N SER A 195 -15.42 1.07 0.53
CA SER A 195 -14.68 -0.17 0.28
C SER A 195 -13.38 -0.26 1.10
N VAL A 196 -12.81 0.89 1.46
CA VAL A 196 -11.56 0.99 2.23
C VAL A 196 -11.85 1.25 3.72
N LEU A 197 -12.77 2.17 4.01
CA LEU A 197 -13.08 2.62 5.37
C LEU A 197 -13.56 1.49 6.27
N GLN A 198 -14.25 0.48 5.73
CA GLN A 198 -14.67 -0.69 6.50
C GLN A 198 -13.51 -1.48 7.14
N TYR A 199 -12.28 -1.31 6.64
CA TYR A 199 -11.07 -1.94 7.18
C TYR A 199 -10.18 -0.96 7.95
N SER A 200 -10.48 0.34 7.92
CA SER A 200 -9.73 1.40 8.58
C SER A 200 -9.88 1.32 10.09
N GLN A 201 -8.77 1.26 10.80
CA GLN A 201 -8.77 1.13 12.26
C GLN A 201 -7.43 1.55 12.87
N PRO A 202 -7.39 1.82 14.20
CA PRO A 202 -6.13 2.10 14.89
C PRO A 202 -5.29 0.82 15.03
N VAL A 203 -4.68 0.37 13.93
CA VAL A 203 -3.93 -0.91 13.86
C VAL A 203 -2.78 -1.00 14.86
N TRP A 204 -2.21 0.13 15.28
CA TRP A 204 -1.19 0.17 16.33
C TRP A 204 -1.71 -0.35 17.67
N LYS A 205 -3.00 -0.14 18.00
CA LYS A 205 -3.63 -0.71 19.20
C LYS A 205 -3.74 -2.23 19.07
N ARG A 206 -4.23 -2.72 17.93
CA ARG A 206 -4.36 -4.17 17.65
C ARG A 206 -3.01 -4.88 17.70
N LEU A 207 -1.97 -4.29 17.12
CA LEU A 207 -0.61 -4.81 17.19
C LEU A 207 -0.08 -4.86 18.64
N ASN A 208 -0.32 -3.81 19.42
CA ASN A 208 0.10 -3.77 20.83
C ASN A 208 -0.65 -4.80 21.67
N GLU A 209 -1.94 -5.01 21.42
CA GLU A 209 -2.75 -6.05 22.06
C GLU A 209 -2.27 -7.45 21.69
N ALA A 210 -2.04 -7.72 20.41
CA ALA A 210 -1.47 -8.99 19.93
C ALA A 210 -0.11 -9.27 20.60
N ARG A 211 0.77 -8.26 20.63
CA ARG A 211 2.06 -8.35 21.33
C ARG A 211 1.89 -8.70 22.82
N LYS A 212 0.93 -8.08 23.50
CA LYS A 212 0.66 -8.34 24.93
C LYS A 212 0.12 -9.75 25.18
N ARG A 213 -0.66 -10.31 24.25
CA ARG A 213 -1.13 -11.71 24.30
C ARG A 213 -0.03 -12.73 24.02
N GLY A 214 1.10 -12.29 23.48
CA GLY A 214 2.20 -13.16 23.10
C GLY A 214 2.05 -13.76 21.69
N ASP A 215 1.15 -13.23 20.87
CA ASP A 215 0.91 -13.62 19.48
C ASP A 215 2.22 -13.52 18.67
N ARG A 216 2.41 -14.44 17.73
CA ARG A 216 3.56 -14.46 16.81
C ARG A 216 3.30 -13.47 15.68
N ILE A 217 4.11 -12.41 15.63
CA ILE A 217 3.97 -11.33 14.65
C ILE A 217 5.05 -11.45 13.58
N LEU A 218 4.62 -11.60 12.33
CA LEU A 218 5.46 -11.62 11.15
C LEU A 218 5.37 -10.27 10.43
N PHE A 219 6.49 -9.60 10.24
CA PHE A 219 6.60 -8.38 9.44
C PHE A 219 7.09 -8.74 8.03
N GLU A 220 6.24 -8.48 7.04
CA GLU A 220 6.49 -8.72 5.64
C GLU A 220 7.11 -7.48 4.99
N GLY A 221 8.41 -7.55 4.69
CA GLY A 221 9.11 -6.53 3.93
C GLY A 221 8.86 -6.65 2.43
N ALA A 222 8.67 -5.51 1.78
CA ALA A 222 8.63 -5.37 0.34
C ALA A 222 10.02 -4.94 -0.20
N GLN A 223 10.30 -5.18 -1.49
CA GLN A 223 11.61 -4.84 -2.10
C GLN A 223 12.81 -5.43 -1.30
N GLY A 224 14.00 -4.83 -1.41
CA GLY A 224 15.20 -5.27 -0.71
C GLY A 224 16.04 -4.08 -0.24
N VAL A 225 17.02 -4.35 0.62
CA VAL A 225 17.85 -3.32 1.28
C VAL A 225 18.60 -2.44 0.29
N LEU A 226 18.97 -2.94 -0.89
CA LEU A 226 19.69 -2.14 -1.90
C LEU A 226 18.78 -1.24 -2.74
N LEU A 227 17.46 -1.32 -2.51
CA LEU A 227 16.44 -0.40 -3.02
C LEU A 227 15.91 0.53 -1.92
N ASP A 228 16.52 0.52 -0.74
CA ASP A 228 16.17 1.45 0.33
C ASP A 228 16.49 2.89 -0.10
N VAL A 229 15.64 3.84 0.30
CA VAL A 229 15.77 5.25 -0.12
C VAL A 229 16.97 5.96 0.52
N ASP A 230 17.46 5.46 1.66
CA ASP A 230 18.60 6.02 2.38
C ASP A 230 19.87 5.18 2.21
N HIS A 231 19.75 3.86 2.11
CA HIS A 231 20.86 2.91 2.11
C HIS A 231 21.09 2.17 0.79
N GLY A 232 20.19 2.34 -0.18
CA GLY A 232 20.28 1.75 -1.51
C GLY A 232 21.26 2.45 -2.45
N THR A 233 21.20 2.08 -3.73
CA THR A 233 22.03 2.65 -4.81
C THR A 233 21.42 3.87 -5.46
#